data_AF-A0A2E3NUU2-F1
#
_entry.id   AF-A0A2E3NUU2-F1
#
_cell.length_a   1.000
_cell.length_b   1.000
_cell.length_c   1.000
_cell.angle_alpha   90.00
_cell.angle_beta   90.00
_cell.angle_gamma   90.00
#
_symmetry.space_group_name_H-M   'P 1'
#
loop_
_entity.id
_entity.type
_entity.pdbx_description
1 polymer ?
#
loop_
_entity_poly.entity_id
_entity_poly.type
_entity_poly.pdbx_seq_one_letter_code
_entity_poly.pdbx_strand_id
1 'polypeptide(L)'
;MSDHGWWTQQKRWRRASIASEAGRNHLWAFGFGCDVFALAAPGTLAIPEELDSGNWPILLVLLFDALALGLWGLALREYIAWHRFGEITAVLDPWPGAIGGDVAGYFELRRPLPADHRITVTLTCRHHRRGHKHSTVRPVWSQSLALQTLQAGERQLWFHFTVPGDLPGSEPRGRVYHDWQLTLEVQQPGADLVRRYPIPAFAGEGRNRLAQRQTRLDHREHHAALERLMNLYQANDRVTLDFKAGAGWRGALAMILFGACSLGGAVFLMTSSGEPGRSVFDWIPWVMGAVFALFGLPMIIGGLIWWGKRRIVLFDQAVVATRIFCFGLPIRTRQLPRDAVTHFSWSRAGSLQSGRKVSVWYDLFVNTDAGQRLQVGGGFESEQAVRDGAARLSELTGVALPSA
;
A
#
# COMPACT_ATOMS: atom_id res chain seq x y z
N MET A 1 -13.12 -27.86 24.42
CA MET A 1 -12.20 -27.10 25.29
C MET A 1 -11.05 -26.63 24.42
N SER A 2 -11.15 -25.42 23.88
CA SER A 2 -10.12 -24.80 23.06
C SER A 2 -8.89 -24.53 23.91
N ASP A 3 -7.78 -25.16 23.54
CA ASP A 3 -6.50 -25.07 24.23
C ASP A 3 -5.90 -23.67 24.03
N HIS A 4 -6.37 -22.67 24.79
CA HIS A 4 -5.90 -21.28 24.70
C HIS A 4 -4.47 -21.08 25.23
N GLY A 5 -3.72 -22.14 25.57
CA GLY A 5 -2.36 -22.04 26.09
C GLY A 5 -1.28 -21.74 25.03
N TRP A 6 -1.53 -22.03 23.75
CA TRP A 6 -0.49 -21.92 22.71
C TRP A 6 0.02 -20.48 22.50
N TRP A 7 -0.85 -19.48 22.67
CA TRP A 7 -0.51 -18.10 22.36
C TRP A 7 0.37 -17.48 23.47
N THR A 8 0.15 -17.85 24.74
CA THR A 8 0.97 -17.39 25.87
C THR A 8 2.37 -18.01 25.89
N GLN A 9 2.57 -19.15 25.22
CA GLN A 9 3.89 -19.76 25.01
C GLN A 9 4.75 -18.98 24.01
N GLN A 10 4.15 -18.14 23.15
CA GLN A 10 4.93 -17.34 22.22
C GLN A 10 5.67 -16.23 22.97
N LYS A 11 6.99 -16.17 22.81
CA LYS A 11 7.85 -15.14 23.45
C LYS A 11 7.31 -13.71 23.29
N ARG A 12 6.71 -13.40 22.14
CA ARG A 12 6.14 -12.08 21.79
C ARG A 12 4.84 -11.72 22.50
N TRP A 13 4.11 -12.70 23.05
CA TRP A 13 2.79 -12.52 23.67
C TRP A 13 2.77 -12.91 25.15
N ARG A 14 3.94 -13.00 25.79
CA ARG A 14 4.04 -13.24 27.24
C ARG A 14 3.66 -12.02 28.07
N ARG A 15 3.63 -10.84 27.46
CA ARG A 15 3.35 -9.56 28.11
C ARG A 15 2.42 -8.74 27.21
N ALA A 16 1.63 -7.86 27.82
CA ALA A 16 0.77 -6.91 27.11
C ALA A 16 1.57 -5.89 26.26
N SER A 17 2.88 -5.76 26.53
CA SER A 17 3.83 -4.98 25.76
C SER A 17 4.38 -5.79 24.58
N ILE A 18 4.06 -5.39 23.35
CA ILE A 18 4.52 -6.01 22.10
C ILE A 18 5.53 -5.09 21.41
N ALA A 19 6.71 -5.64 21.12
CA ALA A 19 7.72 -4.98 20.28
C ALA A 19 7.33 -5.03 18.80
N SER A 20 7.71 -3.99 18.06
CA SER A 20 7.42 -3.92 16.62
C SER A 20 8.15 -5.00 15.81
N GLU A 21 7.51 -5.53 14.77
CA GLU A 21 8.13 -6.42 13.77
C GLU A 21 9.00 -5.68 12.74
N ALA A 22 9.38 -4.43 13.02
CA ALA A 22 10.14 -3.65 12.07
C ALA A 22 11.45 -4.38 11.72
N GLY A 23 11.55 -4.79 10.45
CA GLY A 23 12.55 -5.71 9.96
C GLY A 23 13.80 -5.00 9.45
N ARG A 24 14.90 -5.76 9.28
CA ARG A 24 16.14 -5.31 8.63
C ARG A 24 15.99 -5.16 7.10
N ASN A 25 14.84 -4.66 6.62
CA ASN A 25 14.58 -4.51 5.17
C ASN A 25 15.59 -3.57 4.49
N HIS A 26 16.16 -2.63 5.24
CA HIS A 26 17.25 -1.77 4.77
C HIS A 26 18.49 -2.57 4.32
N LEU A 27 18.79 -3.72 4.92
CA LEU A 27 19.92 -4.54 4.52
C LEU A 27 19.71 -5.22 3.17
N TRP A 28 18.46 -5.57 2.86
CA TRP A 28 18.14 -6.10 1.54
C TRP A 28 18.32 -5.03 0.46
N ALA A 29 17.78 -3.82 0.69
CA ALA A 29 17.95 -2.70 -0.25
C ALA A 29 19.42 -2.29 -0.41
N PHE A 30 20.19 -2.33 0.67
CA PHE A 30 21.63 -2.08 0.64
C PHE A 30 22.38 -3.15 -0.17
N GLY A 31 22.14 -4.44 0.12
CA GLY A 31 22.75 -5.56 -0.59
C GLY A 31 22.41 -5.57 -2.08
N PHE A 32 21.14 -5.33 -2.43
CA PHE A 32 20.73 -5.23 -3.83
C PHE A 32 21.40 -4.03 -4.55
N GLY A 33 21.59 -2.90 -3.86
CA GLY A 33 22.40 -1.80 -4.39
C GLY A 33 23.85 -2.19 -4.67
N CYS A 34 24.46 -3.01 -3.79
CA CYS A 34 25.81 -3.55 -4.03
C CYS A 34 25.86 -4.47 -5.26
N ASP A 35 24.85 -5.33 -5.45
CA ASP A 35 24.78 -6.24 -6.60
C ASP A 35 24.68 -5.46 -7.92
N VAL A 36 23.81 -4.45 -7.98
CA VAL A 36 23.65 -3.57 -9.16
C VAL A 36 24.94 -2.82 -9.47
N PHE A 37 25.61 -2.28 -8.43
CA PHE A 37 26.89 -1.58 -8.60
C PHE A 37 28.00 -2.53 -9.08
N ALA A 38 28.10 -3.73 -8.50
CA ALA A 38 29.10 -4.72 -8.89
C ALA A 38 28.92 -5.20 -10.34
N LEU A 39 27.67 -5.31 -10.81
CA LEU A 39 27.36 -5.66 -12.20
C LEU A 39 27.76 -4.54 -13.18
N ALA A 40 27.58 -3.27 -12.78
CA ALA A 40 27.94 -2.11 -13.59
C ALA A 40 29.45 -1.82 -13.61
N ALA A 41 30.17 -2.20 -12.55
CA ALA A 41 31.57 -1.82 -12.32
C ALA A 41 32.53 -2.06 -13.51
N PRO A 42 32.50 -3.19 -14.24
CA PRO A 42 33.39 -3.38 -15.39
C PRO A 42 33.15 -2.34 -16.50
N GLY A 43 31.88 -2.00 -16.76
CA GLY A 43 31.52 -0.98 -17.74
C GLY A 43 31.91 0.42 -17.29
N THR A 44 31.73 0.74 -16.00
CA THR A 44 32.12 2.03 -15.44
C THR A 44 33.63 2.26 -15.49
N LEU A 45 34.42 1.21 -15.26
CA LEU A 45 35.88 1.25 -15.38
C LEU A 45 36.36 1.39 -16.83
N ALA A 46 35.57 0.91 -17.81
CA ALA A 46 35.88 1.01 -19.23
C ALA A 46 35.52 2.38 -19.87
N ILE A 47 34.80 3.26 -19.15
CA ILE A 47 34.36 4.56 -19.67
C ILE A 47 35.49 5.42 -20.26
N PRO A 48 36.67 5.56 -19.62
CA PRO A 48 37.73 6.40 -20.18
C PRO A 48 38.22 5.91 -21.55
N GLU A 49 38.48 4.60 -21.65
CA GLU A 49 38.98 3.96 -22.89
C GLU A 49 37.93 4.01 -24.01
N GLU A 50 36.65 3.82 -23.68
CA GLU A 50 35.55 3.87 -24.65
C GLU A 50 35.17 5.30 -25.07
N LEU A 51 35.37 6.31 -24.21
CA LEU A 51 35.22 7.70 -24.63
C LEU A 51 36.33 8.12 -25.60
N ASP A 52 37.56 7.68 -25.36
CA ASP A 52 38.70 7.92 -26.25
C ASP A 52 38.51 7.24 -27.62
N SER A 53 37.77 6.11 -27.67
CA SER A 53 37.40 5.42 -28.92
C SER A 53 36.21 6.06 -29.66
N GLY A 54 35.59 7.11 -29.09
CA GLY A 54 34.42 7.78 -29.65
C GLY A 54 33.08 7.09 -29.34
N ASN A 55 33.08 6.07 -28.48
CA ASN A 55 31.90 5.32 -28.07
C ASN A 55 31.14 6.02 -26.94
N TRP A 56 30.57 7.19 -27.24
CA TRP A 56 29.69 7.95 -26.34
C TRP A 56 28.56 7.14 -25.67
N PRO A 57 27.95 6.12 -26.31
CA PRO A 57 26.95 5.27 -25.67
C PRO A 57 27.37 4.58 -24.37
N ILE A 58 28.67 4.40 -24.09
CA ILE A 58 29.16 3.79 -22.83
C ILE A 58 28.65 4.53 -21.58
N LEU A 59 28.36 5.83 -21.70
CA LEU A 59 27.84 6.65 -20.61
C LEU A 59 26.49 6.17 -20.07
N LEU A 60 25.74 5.35 -20.82
CA LEU A 60 24.51 4.72 -20.32
C LEU A 60 24.76 3.79 -19.12
N VAL A 61 25.98 3.27 -18.94
CA VAL A 61 26.35 2.48 -17.76
C VAL A 61 26.20 3.28 -16.47
N LEU A 62 26.45 4.60 -16.51
CA LEU A 62 26.29 5.48 -15.34
C LEU A 62 24.85 5.57 -14.83
N LEU A 63 23.85 5.19 -15.64
CA LEU A 63 22.46 5.08 -15.18
C LEU A 63 22.29 3.93 -14.18
N PHE A 64 23.05 2.84 -14.33
CA PHE A 64 23.06 1.74 -13.36
C PHE A 64 23.73 2.15 -12.06
N ASP A 65 24.83 2.91 -12.14
CA ASP A 65 25.48 3.49 -10.96
C ASP A 65 24.55 4.47 -10.22
N ALA A 66 23.84 5.33 -10.95
CA ALA A 66 22.83 6.22 -10.40
C ALA A 66 21.67 5.45 -9.72
N LEU A 67 21.24 4.33 -10.32
CA LEU A 67 20.23 3.45 -9.73
C LEU A 67 20.71 2.81 -8.42
N ALA A 68 21.95 2.31 -8.39
CA ALA A 68 22.56 1.75 -7.18
C ALA A 68 22.63 2.80 -6.06
N LEU A 69 23.06 4.03 -6.37
CA LEU A 69 23.06 5.15 -5.45
C LEU A 69 21.65 5.48 -4.94
N GLY A 70 20.63 5.43 -5.80
CA GLY A 70 19.23 5.61 -5.42
C GLY A 70 18.75 4.54 -4.43
N LEU A 71 19.10 3.26 -4.65
CA LEU A 71 18.80 2.16 -3.75
C LEU A 71 19.49 2.32 -2.39
N TRP A 72 20.76 2.74 -2.37
CA TRP A 72 21.46 3.08 -1.14
C TRP A 72 20.85 4.29 -0.43
N GLY A 73 20.35 5.30 -1.16
CA GLY A 73 19.59 6.41 -0.60
C GLY A 73 18.31 5.95 0.12
N LEU A 74 17.57 5.00 -0.48
CA LEU A 74 16.40 4.39 0.15
C LEU A 74 16.78 3.56 1.39
N ALA A 75 17.85 2.78 1.30
CA ALA A 75 18.37 1.99 2.42
C ALA A 75 18.82 2.88 3.58
N LEU A 76 19.52 3.98 3.28
CA LEU A 76 19.96 4.97 4.25
C LEU A 76 18.79 5.69 4.88
N ARG A 77 17.76 6.07 4.10
CA ARG A 77 16.53 6.66 4.62
C ARG A 77 15.85 5.73 5.64
N GLU A 78 15.71 4.45 5.31
CA GLU A 78 15.12 3.44 6.21
C GLU A 78 15.99 3.20 7.45
N TYR A 79 17.32 3.18 7.28
CA TYR A 79 18.28 3.06 8.37
C TYR A 79 18.21 4.26 9.32
N ILE A 80 18.14 5.49 8.79
CA ILE A 80 17.94 6.71 9.59
C ILE A 80 16.60 6.65 10.31
N ALA A 81 15.51 6.21 9.65
CA ALA A 81 14.21 6.05 10.29
C ALA A 81 14.29 5.06 11.47
N TRP A 82 14.96 3.92 11.27
CA TRP A 82 15.22 2.95 12.34
C TRP A 82 15.99 3.57 13.51
N HIS A 83 17.10 4.25 13.24
CA HIS A 83 17.96 4.83 14.28
C HIS A 83 17.33 6.06 14.98
N ARG A 84 16.48 6.80 14.27
CA ARG A 84 15.84 8.03 14.79
C ARG A 84 14.73 7.72 15.78
N PHE A 85 13.87 6.74 15.51
CA PHE A 85 12.70 6.41 16.35
C PHE A 85 12.96 5.29 17.35
N GLY A 86 13.93 4.43 17.07
CA GLY A 86 14.22 3.26 17.90
C GLY A 86 13.05 2.27 17.92
N GLU A 87 13.03 1.47 18.99
CA GLU A 87 11.98 0.49 19.26
C GLU A 87 10.78 1.19 19.93
N ILE A 88 9.65 1.22 19.22
CA ILE A 88 8.35 1.63 19.75
C ILE A 88 7.64 0.36 20.22
N THR A 89 7.09 0.42 21.42
CA THR A 89 6.38 -0.72 22.03
C THR A 89 4.89 -0.42 22.07
N ALA A 90 4.07 -1.36 21.62
CA ALA A 90 2.62 -1.25 21.76
C ALA A 90 2.21 -1.92 23.07
N VAL A 91 1.52 -1.19 23.95
CA VAL A 91 0.93 -1.73 25.18
C VAL A 91 -0.57 -1.84 24.97
N LEU A 92 -1.10 -3.06 25.07
CA LEU A 92 -2.51 -3.36 24.89
C LEU A 92 -3.24 -3.47 26.23
N ASP A 93 -4.43 -2.90 26.27
CA ASP A 93 -5.36 -2.97 27.39
C ASP A 93 -6.78 -2.78 26.82
N PRO A 94 -7.65 -3.81 26.79
CA PRO A 94 -7.51 -5.12 27.43
C PRO A 94 -6.46 -6.03 26.77
N TRP A 95 -5.94 -7.00 27.54
CA TRP A 95 -5.01 -8.04 27.07
C TRP A 95 -5.56 -9.45 27.31
N PRO A 96 -5.72 -10.29 26.29
CA PRO A 96 -5.60 -10.00 24.85
C PRO A 96 -6.69 -9.04 24.36
N GLY A 97 -6.59 -8.57 23.12
CA GLY A 97 -7.62 -7.69 22.53
C GLY A 97 -8.98 -8.39 22.43
N ALA A 98 -10.06 -7.65 22.70
CA ALA A 98 -11.41 -8.20 22.79
C ALA A 98 -12.19 -8.01 21.48
N ILE A 99 -12.51 -9.12 20.80
CA ILE A 99 -13.38 -9.16 19.62
C ILE A 99 -14.84 -9.19 20.10
N GLY A 100 -15.65 -8.23 19.65
CA GLY A 100 -16.95 -7.93 20.26
C GLY A 100 -16.89 -6.87 21.37
N GLY A 101 -15.69 -6.39 21.70
CA GLY A 101 -15.42 -5.31 22.65
C GLY A 101 -14.38 -4.34 22.10
N ASP A 102 -13.41 -3.97 22.94
CA ASP A 102 -12.37 -3.01 22.61
C ASP A 102 -11.03 -3.70 22.31
N VAL A 103 -10.38 -3.27 21.22
CA VAL A 103 -8.95 -3.44 21.00
C VAL A 103 -8.30 -2.07 21.17
N ALA A 104 -7.68 -1.86 22.33
CA ALA A 104 -7.24 -0.53 22.74
C ALA A 104 -5.90 -0.58 23.50
N GLY A 105 -5.29 0.58 23.67
CA GLY A 105 -4.01 0.72 24.34
C GLY A 105 -3.27 1.98 23.95
N TYR A 106 -1.94 1.93 24.03
CA TYR A 106 -1.07 3.02 23.62
C TYR A 106 0.25 2.53 23.04
N PHE A 107 0.88 3.35 22.21
CA PHE A 107 2.27 3.18 21.82
C PHE A 107 3.17 3.99 22.74
N GLU A 108 4.19 3.35 23.30
CA GLU A 108 5.21 4.00 24.09
C GLU A 108 6.37 4.45 23.19
N LEU A 109 6.55 5.77 23.09
CA LEU A 109 7.59 6.40 22.31
C LEU A 109 8.80 6.72 23.19
N ARG A 110 9.96 6.16 22.84
CA ARG A 110 11.22 6.48 23.53
C ARG A 110 11.74 7.88 23.22
N ARG A 111 11.36 8.42 22.06
CA ARG A 111 11.76 9.75 21.58
C ARG A 111 10.51 10.50 21.09
N PRO A 112 10.45 11.82 21.31
CA PRO A 112 9.32 12.62 20.83
C PRO A 112 9.24 12.59 19.30
N LEU A 113 8.02 12.66 18.77
CA LEU A 113 7.82 12.88 17.34
C LEU A 113 8.17 14.34 16.97
N PRO A 114 8.56 14.60 15.71
CA PRO A 114 8.72 15.97 15.21
C PRO A 114 7.42 16.78 15.32
N ALA A 115 7.46 18.10 15.16
CA ALA A 115 6.26 18.94 15.29
C ALA A 115 5.28 18.82 14.10
N ASP A 116 5.79 18.49 12.92
CA ASP A 116 5.01 18.32 11.69
C ASP A 116 4.94 16.83 11.33
N HIS A 117 3.89 16.17 11.80
CA HIS A 117 3.64 14.76 11.55
C HIS A 117 2.14 14.46 11.46
N ARG A 118 1.79 13.40 10.75
CA ARG A 118 0.43 12.84 10.69
C ARG A 118 0.49 11.41 11.16
N ILE A 119 -0.46 11.01 11.99
CA ILE A 119 -0.46 9.70 12.63
C ILE A 119 -1.68 8.92 12.17
N THR A 120 -1.44 7.73 11.63
CA THR A 120 -2.49 6.79 11.26
C THR A 120 -2.23 5.46 11.95
N VAL A 121 -3.25 4.92 12.62
CA VAL A 121 -3.20 3.61 13.25
C VAL A 121 -4.21 2.71 12.55
N THR A 122 -3.78 1.55 12.07
CA THR A 122 -4.62 0.60 11.34
C THR A 122 -4.62 -0.74 12.06
N LEU A 123 -5.81 -1.25 12.38
CA LEU A 123 -6.02 -2.61 12.87
C LEU A 123 -6.53 -3.48 11.72
N THR A 124 -5.90 -4.63 11.48
CA THR A 124 -6.25 -5.54 10.39
C THR A 124 -6.33 -6.98 10.89
N CYS A 125 -7.44 -7.66 10.62
CA CYS A 125 -7.55 -9.11 10.70
C CYS A 125 -7.15 -9.71 9.34
N ARG A 126 -6.24 -10.68 9.32
CA ARG A 126 -5.73 -11.30 8.09
C ARG A 126 -5.94 -12.81 8.14
N HIS A 127 -6.38 -13.34 7.01
CA HIS A 127 -6.48 -14.76 6.73
C HIS A 127 -5.27 -15.20 5.90
N HIS A 128 -4.53 -16.15 6.43
CA HIS A 128 -3.37 -16.76 5.80
C HIS A 128 -3.77 -18.09 5.20
N ARG A 129 -3.35 -18.35 3.97
CA ARG A 129 -3.43 -19.66 3.32
C ARG A 129 -2.07 -20.03 2.76
N ARG A 130 -1.42 -21.00 3.40
CA ARG A 130 -0.13 -21.54 2.97
C ARG A 130 -0.35 -22.69 1.98
N GLY A 131 0.08 -22.48 0.74
CA GLY A 131 0.22 -23.52 -0.27
C GLY A 131 1.63 -24.11 -0.30
N HIS A 132 1.84 -25.09 -1.19
CA HIS A 132 3.13 -25.79 -1.31
C HIS A 132 4.23 -24.94 -1.98
N LYS A 133 3.85 -24.01 -2.88
CA LYS A 133 4.77 -23.08 -3.56
C LYS A 133 4.54 -21.61 -3.21
N HIS A 134 3.30 -21.23 -2.90
CA HIS A 134 2.93 -19.85 -2.61
C HIS A 134 2.07 -19.75 -1.35
N SER A 135 2.34 -18.73 -0.53
CA SER A 135 1.51 -18.36 0.62
C SER A 135 0.72 -17.12 0.23
N THR A 136 -0.60 -17.15 0.45
CA THR A 136 -1.48 -16.01 0.20
C THR A 136 -1.93 -15.44 1.53
N VAL A 137 -1.79 -14.12 1.70
CA VAL A 137 -2.35 -13.39 2.85
C VAL A 137 -3.47 -12.51 2.33
N ARG A 138 -4.65 -12.61 2.93
CA ARG A 138 -5.81 -11.79 2.58
C ARG A 138 -6.29 -11.06 3.82
N PRO A 139 -6.56 -9.75 3.74
CA PRO A 139 -7.22 -9.05 4.83
C PRO A 139 -8.67 -9.55 4.90
N VAL A 140 -9.18 -9.88 6.08
CA VAL A 140 -10.58 -10.23 6.32
C VAL A 140 -11.36 -9.00 6.76
N TRP A 141 -10.74 -8.17 7.60
CA TRP A 141 -11.31 -6.93 8.12
C TRP A 141 -10.19 -5.92 8.38
N SER A 142 -10.46 -4.64 8.24
CA SER A 142 -9.49 -3.57 8.54
C SER A 142 -10.18 -2.27 8.91
N GLN A 143 -9.67 -1.58 9.92
CA GLN A 143 -10.10 -0.24 10.33
C GLN A 143 -8.87 0.65 10.57
N SER A 144 -8.98 1.92 10.17
CA SER A 144 -7.92 2.92 10.33
C SER A 144 -8.42 4.11 11.14
N LEU A 145 -7.58 4.66 12.00
CA LEU A 145 -7.82 5.87 12.79
C LEU A 145 -6.75 6.90 12.44
N ALA A 146 -7.18 8.10 12.06
CA ALA A 146 -6.31 9.28 12.00
C ALA A 146 -6.26 9.90 13.41
N LEU A 147 -5.07 9.95 14.00
CA LEU A 147 -4.86 10.50 15.34
C LEU A 147 -4.31 11.93 15.24
N GLN A 148 -4.72 12.78 16.18
CA GLN A 148 -4.18 14.13 16.30
C GLN A 148 -2.68 14.10 16.60
N THR A 149 -2.00 15.20 16.25
CA THR A 149 -0.58 15.36 16.53
C THR A 149 -0.31 15.35 18.04
N LEU A 150 0.77 14.66 18.42
CA LEU A 150 1.23 14.61 19.81
C LEU A 150 1.72 15.99 20.24
N GLN A 151 1.43 16.36 21.49
CA GLN A 151 1.98 17.58 22.08
C GLN A 151 3.47 17.40 22.43
N ALA A 152 4.21 18.51 22.52
CA ALA A 152 5.62 18.46 22.89
C ALA A 152 5.82 17.79 24.26
N GLY A 153 6.59 16.70 24.30
CA GLY A 153 6.86 15.93 25.52
C GLY A 153 5.92 14.75 25.75
N GLU A 154 4.86 14.59 24.96
CA GLU A 154 3.96 13.44 25.03
C GLU A 154 4.68 12.18 24.49
N ARG A 155 4.72 11.12 25.32
CA ARG A 155 5.42 9.85 25.01
C ARG A 155 4.47 8.67 24.82
N GLN A 156 3.18 8.90 24.97
CA GLN A 156 2.16 7.87 24.87
C GLN A 156 1.15 8.27 23.80
N LEU A 157 1.01 7.44 22.78
CA LEU A 157 0.03 7.63 21.72
C LEU A 157 -1.11 6.63 21.91
N TRP A 158 -2.25 7.11 22.37
CA TRP A 158 -3.43 6.28 22.65
C TRP A 158 -4.22 5.92 21.39
N PHE A 159 -4.75 4.70 21.35
CA PHE A 159 -5.66 4.23 20.31
C PHE A 159 -6.79 3.39 20.91
N HIS A 160 -7.96 3.43 20.26
CA HIS A 160 -9.15 2.69 20.67
C HIS A 160 -9.93 2.25 19.43
N PHE A 161 -10.11 0.94 19.26
CA PHE A 161 -10.93 0.35 18.21
C PHE A 161 -12.09 -0.43 18.83
N THR A 162 -13.30 -0.20 18.34
CA THR A 162 -14.48 -1.03 18.63
C THR A 162 -14.58 -2.12 17.57
N VAL A 163 -14.42 -3.39 17.96
CA VAL A 163 -14.32 -4.51 17.01
C VAL A 163 -15.63 -5.31 16.99
N PRO A 164 -16.23 -5.55 15.82
CA PRO A 164 -17.42 -6.41 15.69
C PRO A 164 -17.19 -7.83 16.24
N GLY A 165 -18.22 -8.42 16.83
CA GLY A 165 -18.15 -9.73 17.50
C GLY A 165 -18.15 -10.95 16.56
N ASP A 166 -18.47 -10.76 15.28
CA ASP A 166 -18.56 -11.80 14.25
C ASP A 166 -17.21 -12.15 13.60
N LEU A 167 -16.12 -11.51 14.05
CA LEU A 167 -14.79 -11.67 13.46
C LEU A 167 -14.01 -12.85 14.05
N PRO A 168 -13.14 -13.51 13.27
CA PRO A 168 -12.38 -14.66 13.74
C PRO A 168 -11.30 -14.27 14.75
N GLY A 169 -11.13 -15.11 15.77
CA GLY A 169 -10.03 -15.01 16.74
C GLY A 169 -8.67 -15.33 16.14
N SER A 170 -7.61 -15.02 16.90
CA SER A 170 -6.24 -15.38 16.52
C SER A 170 -6.06 -16.90 16.61
N GLU A 171 -5.45 -17.49 15.58
CA GLU A 171 -5.27 -18.94 15.46
C GLU A 171 -3.78 -19.32 15.40
N PRO A 172 -3.40 -20.54 15.85
CA PRO A 172 -2.03 -21.02 15.71
C PRO A 172 -1.64 -21.12 14.24
N ARG A 173 -0.37 -20.88 13.96
CA ARG A 173 0.16 -20.89 12.59
C ARG A 173 0.05 -22.29 11.98
N GLY A 174 -0.98 -22.48 11.16
CA GLY A 174 -1.23 -23.69 10.40
C GLY A 174 -1.17 -23.48 8.89
N ARG A 175 -1.83 -24.38 8.14
CA ARG A 175 -2.02 -24.24 6.68
C ARG A 175 -3.00 -23.11 6.35
N VAL A 176 -4.02 -22.96 7.19
CA VAL A 176 -5.01 -21.88 7.13
C VAL A 176 -5.14 -21.34 8.54
N TYR A 177 -5.00 -20.03 8.72
CA TYR A 177 -5.15 -19.41 10.04
C TYR A 177 -5.44 -17.91 9.94
N HIS A 178 -6.02 -17.36 11.00
CA HIS A 178 -6.24 -15.92 11.16
C HIS A 178 -5.25 -15.28 12.14
N ASP A 179 -4.75 -14.10 11.80
CA ASP A 179 -3.97 -13.27 12.71
C ASP A 179 -4.40 -11.80 12.69
N TRP A 180 -4.08 -11.10 13.77
CA TRP A 180 -4.39 -9.69 13.93
C TRP A 180 -3.10 -8.88 13.91
N GLN A 181 -3.10 -7.80 13.14
CA GLN A 181 -1.96 -6.90 13.03
C GLN A 181 -2.41 -5.45 13.28
N LEU A 182 -1.77 -4.84 14.27
CA LEU A 182 -1.84 -3.41 14.52
C LEU A 182 -0.68 -2.71 13.79
N THR A 183 -0.95 -1.66 13.04
CA THR A 183 0.03 -0.92 12.24
C THR A 183 0.00 0.55 12.64
N LEU A 184 1.15 1.11 13.00
CA LEU A 184 1.34 2.53 13.27
C LEU A 184 2.11 3.13 12.08
N GLU A 185 1.53 4.14 11.45
CA GLU A 185 2.11 4.90 10.34
C GLU A 185 2.20 6.37 10.76
N VAL A 186 3.41 6.94 10.76
CA VAL A 186 3.65 8.35 11.04
C VAL A 186 4.30 8.97 9.81
N GLN A 187 3.53 9.81 9.10
CA GLN A 187 4.00 10.57 7.94
C GLN A 187 4.61 11.88 8.43
N GLN A 188 5.78 12.25 7.90
CA GLN A 188 6.52 13.42 8.37
C GLN A 188 7.55 13.85 7.32
N PRO A 189 8.07 15.09 7.37
CA PRO A 189 9.17 15.51 6.53
C PRO A 189 10.38 14.55 6.66
N GLY A 190 10.74 13.91 5.55
CA GLY A 190 11.83 12.94 5.46
C GLY A 190 11.34 11.50 5.38
N ALA A 191 11.73 10.67 6.36
CA ALA A 191 11.41 9.24 6.38
C ALA A 191 10.14 8.96 7.17
N ASP A 192 9.09 8.49 6.48
CA ASP A 192 7.89 7.97 7.13
C ASP A 192 8.21 6.77 8.03
N LEU A 193 7.56 6.71 9.18
CA LEU A 193 7.73 5.66 10.17
C LEU A 193 6.56 4.68 10.07
N VAL A 194 6.83 3.43 9.71
CA VAL A 194 5.83 2.36 9.70
C VAL A 194 6.25 1.25 10.66
N ARG A 195 5.41 0.94 11.65
CA ARG A 195 5.61 -0.12 12.64
C ARG A 195 4.42 -1.07 12.67
N ARG A 196 4.69 -2.35 12.85
CA ARG A 196 3.66 -3.42 12.82
C ARG A 196 3.80 -4.27 14.06
N TYR A 197 2.67 -4.63 14.64
CA TYR A 197 2.58 -5.38 15.88
C TYR A 197 1.57 -6.52 15.68
N PRO A 198 2.02 -7.79 15.66
CA PRO A 198 1.12 -8.93 15.65
C PRO A 198 0.51 -9.06 17.04
N ILE A 199 -0.79 -8.87 17.16
CA ILE A 199 -1.47 -8.85 18.46
C ILE A 199 -2.32 -10.11 18.64
N PRO A 200 -2.47 -10.64 19.86
CA PRO A 200 -3.47 -11.64 20.15
C PRO A 200 -4.83 -10.94 20.34
N ALA A 201 -5.82 -11.37 19.57
CA ALA A 201 -7.21 -10.94 19.73
C ALA A 201 -8.14 -12.16 19.72
N PHE A 202 -9.09 -12.18 20.64
CA PHE A 202 -10.05 -13.27 20.84
C PHE A 202 -11.43 -12.72 21.21
N ALA A 203 -12.47 -13.51 21.03
CA ALA A 203 -13.82 -13.16 21.45
C ALA A 203 -13.85 -12.77 22.94
N GLY A 204 -14.44 -11.61 23.24
CA GLY A 204 -14.55 -11.10 24.61
C GLY A 204 -15.20 -9.73 24.67
N GLU A 205 -15.60 -9.33 25.88
CA GLU A 205 -16.30 -8.06 26.15
C GLU A 205 -15.41 -7.01 26.83
N GLY A 206 -14.09 -7.18 26.76
CA GLY A 206 -13.12 -6.26 27.37
C GLY A 206 -13.35 -4.83 26.88
N ARG A 207 -13.35 -3.86 27.81
CA ARG A 207 -13.54 -2.43 27.50
C ARG A 207 -12.42 -1.60 28.10
N ASN A 208 -11.99 -0.56 27.40
CA ASN A 208 -11.02 0.41 27.90
C ASN A 208 -11.54 1.85 27.78
N ARG A 209 -12.16 2.32 28.87
CA ARG A 209 -12.69 3.69 28.97
C ARG A 209 -11.59 4.75 28.97
N LEU A 210 -10.38 4.42 29.44
CA LEU A 210 -9.26 5.37 29.46
C LEU A 210 -8.78 5.63 28.03
N ALA A 211 -8.54 4.57 27.26
CA ALA A 211 -8.17 4.68 25.86
C ALA A 211 -9.26 5.38 25.04
N GLN A 212 -10.54 5.07 25.30
CA GLN A 212 -11.66 5.76 24.64
C GLN A 212 -11.64 7.29 24.88
N ARG A 213 -11.29 7.74 26.09
CA ARG A 213 -11.21 9.18 26.42
C ARG A 213 -9.93 9.85 25.93
N GLN A 214 -8.81 9.14 25.95
CA GLN A 214 -7.49 9.67 25.60
C GLN A 214 -7.21 9.63 24.09
N THR A 215 -7.91 8.78 23.33
CA THR A 215 -7.76 8.70 21.88
C THR A 215 -8.31 9.98 21.25
N ARG A 216 -7.40 10.81 20.71
CA ARG A 216 -7.74 12.05 20.03
C ARG A 216 -7.76 11.81 18.52
N LEU A 217 -8.95 11.75 17.95
CA LEU A 217 -9.13 11.57 16.50
C LEU A 217 -8.98 12.90 15.76
N ASP A 218 -8.23 12.90 14.66
CA ASP A 218 -8.17 14.04 13.74
C ASP A 218 -9.31 13.96 12.73
N HIS A 219 -10.42 14.61 13.07
CA HIS A 219 -11.60 14.66 12.22
C HIS A 219 -11.35 15.47 10.94
N ARG A 220 -10.41 16.42 10.93
CA ARG A 220 -10.13 17.28 9.78
C ARG A 220 -9.49 16.48 8.64
N GLU A 221 -8.60 15.55 8.97
CA GLU A 221 -7.98 14.67 7.97
C GLU A 221 -8.98 13.68 7.38
N HIS A 222 -9.90 13.16 8.19
CA HIS A 222 -10.98 12.27 7.72
C HIS A 222 -11.90 12.96 6.71
N HIS A 223 -12.31 14.21 7.00
CA HIS A 223 -13.10 15.03 6.08
C HIS A 223 -12.30 15.42 4.82
N ALA A 224 -11.04 15.80 4.96
CA ALA A 224 -10.20 16.15 3.82
C ALA A 224 -9.86 14.95 2.91
N ALA A 225 -9.78 13.73 3.44
CA ALA A 225 -9.61 12.51 2.65
C ALA A 225 -10.87 12.20 1.82
N LEU A 226 -12.06 12.37 2.41
CA LEU A 226 -13.34 12.29 1.70
C LEU A 226 -13.44 13.37 0.60
N GLU A 227 -13.10 14.62 0.91
CA GLU A 227 -13.09 15.73 -0.05
C GLU A 227 -12.05 15.55 -1.18
N ARG A 228 -10.86 15.01 -0.89
CA ARG A 228 -9.83 14.73 -1.91
C ARG A 228 -10.21 13.60 -2.85
N LEU A 229 -10.95 12.60 -2.36
CA LEU A 229 -11.52 11.53 -3.19
C LEU A 229 -12.75 12.02 -3.97
N MET A 230 -13.43 13.02 -3.43
CA MET A 230 -14.65 13.61 -3.99
C MET A 230 -14.39 15.07 -4.37
N ASN A 231 -13.57 15.28 -5.41
CA ASN A 231 -13.60 16.56 -6.14
C ASN A 231 -14.95 16.67 -6.85
N LEU A 232 -15.99 17.00 -6.07
CA LEU A 232 -17.35 17.25 -6.49
C LEU A 232 -17.37 18.57 -7.26
N TYR A 233 -17.26 18.52 -8.59
CA TYR A 233 -17.70 19.64 -9.41
C TYR A 233 -19.23 19.59 -9.47
N GLN A 234 -19.89 20.34 -8.59
CA GLN A 234 -21.32 20.61 -8.67
C GLN A 234 -21.51 21.82 -9.59
N ALA A 235 -21.67 21.55 -10.89
CA ALA A 235 -22.07 22.56 -11.85
C ALA A 235 -23.39 22.11 -12.47
N ASN A 236 -24.45 22.88 -12.21
CA ASN A 236 -25.78 22.76 -12.82
C ASN A 236 -26.34 21.32 -12.84
N ASP A 237 -26.68 20.80 -11.66
CA ASP A 237 -27.46 19.55 -11.50
C ASP A 237 -26.75 18.24 -11.90
N ARG A 238 -25.42 18.29 -12.10
CA ARG A 238 -24.58 17.13 -12.43
C ARG A 238 -23.54 16.90 -11.35
N VAL A 239 -23.44 15.67 -10.87
CA VAL A 239 -22.43 15.23 -9.90
C VAL A 239 -21.36 14.45 -10.66
N THR A 240 -20.17 15.03 -10.82
CA THR A 240 -19.03 14.32 -11.40
C THR A 240 -18.05 13.92 -10.30
N LEU A 241 -17.73 12.63 -10.22
CA LEU A 241 -16.75 12.07 -9.31
C LEU A 241 -15.49 11.76 -10.12
N ASP A 242 -14.46 12.58 -9.95
CA ASP A 242 -13.13 12.35 -10.53
C ASP A 242 -12.26 11.62 -9.52
N PHE A 243 -12.20 10.29 -9.65
CA PHE A 243 -11.25 9.50 -8.89
C PHE A 243 -9.87 9.70 -9.51
N LYS A 244 -9.11 10.67 -8.99
CA LYS A 244 -7.71 10.89 -9.40
C LYS A 244 -6.91 9.62 -9.16
N ALA A 245 -6.53 8.95 -10.24
CA ALA A 245 -5.58 7.85 -10.23
C ALA A 245 -4.18 8.39 -9.91
N GLY A 246 -3.89 8.59 -8.62
CA GLY A 246 -2.69 9.32 -8.18
C GLY A 246 -1.71 8.53 -7.31
N ALA A 247 -2.10 7.42 -6.70
CA ALA A 247 -1.26 6.78 -5.67
C ALA A 247 -0.04 6.00 -6.21
N GLY A 248 0.11 5.85 -7.53
CA GLY A 248 1.13 4.98 -8.14
C GLY A 248 2.16 5.65 -9.05
N TRP A 249 2.10 6.98 -9.27
CA TRP A 249 2.91 7.63 -10.32
C TRP A 249 4.43 7.46 -10.12
N ARG A 250 4.89 7.46 -8.86
CA ARG A 250 6.29 7.19 -8.50
C ARG A 250 6.73 5.78 -8.90
N GLY A 251 5.86 4.79 -8.68
CA GLY A 251 6.12 3.40 -9.07
C GLY A 251 6.11 3.24 -10.58
N ALA A 252 5.18 3.89 -11.28
CA ALA A 252 5.15 3.92 -12.74
C ALA A 252 6.41 4.55 -13.33
N LEU A 253 6.85 5.69 -12.79
CA LEU A 253 8.09 6.36 -13.21
C LEU A 253 9.32 5.48 -12.97
N ALA A 254 9.43 4.85 -11.80
CA ALA A 254 10.53 3.94 -11.49
C ALA A 254 10.58 2.75 -12.47
N MET A 255 9.42 2.16 -12.81
CA MET A 255 9.35 1.09 -13.81
C MET A 255 9.77 1.53 -15.20
N ILE A 256 9.37 2.73 -15.63
CA ILE A 256 9.75 3.28 -16.94
C ILE A 256 11.25 3.54 -16.99
N LEU A 257 11.83 4.18 -15.97
CA LEU A 257 13.26 4.46 -15.90
C LEU A 257 14.09 3.17 -15.91
N PHE A 258 13.71 2.19 -15.08
CA PHE A 258 14.39 0.91 -15.04
C PHE A 258 14.29 0.16 -16.38
N GLY A 259 13.09 0.13 -16.98
CA GLY A 259 12.90 -0.49 -18.28
C GLY A 259 13.68 0.19 -19.39
N ALA A 260 13.80 1.52 -19.38
CA ALA A 260 14.60 2.29 -20.32
C ALA A 260 16.10 2.01 -20.17
N CYS A 261 16.62 1.94 -18.94
CA CYS A 261 18.02 1.58 -18.70
C CYS A 261 18.33 0.16 -19.16
N SER A 262 17.44 -0.80 -18.85
CA SER A 262 17.55 -2.19 -19.29
C SER A 262 17.55 -2.30 -20.82
N LEU A 263 16.65 -1.59 -21.50
CA LEU A 263 16.60 -1.59 -22.96
C LEU A 263 17.84 -0.92 -23.59
N GLY A 264 18.33 0.17 -22.98
CA GLY A 264 19.58 0.81 -23.39
C GLY A 264 20.79 -0.13 -23.25
N GLY A 265 20.89 -0.85 -22.13
CA GLY A 265 21.92 -1.87 -21.91
C GLY A 265 21.80 -3.04 -22.90
N ALA A 266 20.58 -3.46 -23.26
CA ALA A 266 20.36 -4.49 -24.26
C ALA A 266 20.87 -4.08 -25.65
N VAL A 267 20.52 -2.86 -26.10
CA VAL A 267 20.99 -2.31 -27.38
C VAL A 267 22.49 -2.18 -27.37
N PHE A 268 23.07 -1.61 -26.30
CA PHE A 268 24.51 -1.45 -26.16
C PHE A 268 25.23 -2.78 -26.31
N LEU A 269 24.87 -3.78 -25.49
CA LEU A 269 25.47 -5.11 -25.53
C LEU A 269 25.40 -5.75 -26.92
N MET A 270 24.26 -5.65 -27.60
CA MET A 270 24.07 -6.24 -28.93
C MET A 270 24.82 -5.48 -30.04
N THR A 271 25.08 -4.19 -29.87
CA THR A 271 25.82 -3.38 -30.86
C THR A 271 27.32 -3.34 -30.61
N SER A 272 27.77 -3.52 -29.37
CA SER A 272 29.18 -3.48 -28.98
C SER A 272 29.84 -4.85 -29.03
N SER A 273 29.08 -5.93 -28.83
CA SER A 273 29.57 -7.28 -29.13
C SER A 273 29.58 -7.48 -30.64
N GLY A 274 30.72 -7.91 -31.19
CA GLY A 274 30.79 -8.36 -32.58
C GLY A 274 29.83 -9.51 -32.90
N GLU A 275 29.90 -10.05 -34.12
CA GLU A 275 29.04 -11.17 -34.51
C GLU A 275 29.14 -12.33 -33.50
N PRO A 276 28.02 -13.00 -33.18
CA PRO A 276 28.02 -14.12 -32.24
C PRO A 276 29.02 -15.18 -32.71
N GLY A 277 30.14 -15.25 -31.98
CA GLY A 277 31.31 -16.06 -32.33
C GLY A 277 31.12 -17.54 -32.02
N ARG A 278 32.13 -18.34 -32.38
CA ARG A 278 32.14 -19.80 -32.23
C ARG A 278 32.31 -20.26 -30.77
N SER A 279 32.70 -19.37 -29.85
CA SER A 279 32.93 -19.70 -28.44
C SER A 279 31.70 -19.37 -27.58
N VAL A 280 31.51 -20.12 -26.49
CA VAL A 280 30.38 -19.91 -25.55
C VAL A 280 30.40 -18.51 -24.93
N PHE A 281 31.58 -17.90 -24.78
CA PHE A 281 31.74 -16.58 -24.18
C PHE A 281 31.28 -15.45 -25.11
N ASP A 282 31.38 -15.63 -26.43
CA ASP A 282 30.92 -14.64 -27.42
C ASP A 282 29.38 -14.52 -27.48
N TRP A 283 28.67 -15.53 -26.98
CA TRP A 283 27.21 -15.54 -26.89
C TRP A 283 26.69 -14.84 -25.63
N ILE A 284 27.53 -14.63 -24.61
CA ILE A 284 27.11 -14.06 -23.33
C ILE A 284 26.49 -12.66 -23.50
N PRO A 285 27.10 -11.71 -24.26
CA PRO A 285 26.51 -10.39 -24.45
C PRO A 285 25.15 -10.42 -25.15
N TRP A 286 25.00 -11.28 -26.17
CA TRP A 286 23.75 -11.45 -26.92
C TRP A 286 22.63 -12.04 -26.05
N VAL A 287 22.94 -13.08 -25.28
CA VAL A 287 21.98 -13.70 -24.35
C VAL A 287 21.59 -12.71 -23.25
N MET A 288 22.55 -11.99 -22.67
CA MET A 288 22.30 -10.98 -21.64
C MET A 288 21.47 -9.82 -22.18
N GLY A 289 21.79 -9.34 -23.39
CA GLY A 289 21.01 -8.31 -24.08
C GLY A 289 19.57 -8.76 -24.35
N ALA A 290 19.36 -10.01 -24.78
CA ALA A 290 18.04 -10.56 -25.00
C ALA A 290 17.21 -10.64 -23.71
N VAL A 291 17.84 -11.02 -22.59
CA VAL A 291 17.23 -11.00 -21.26
C VAL A 291 16.84 -9.57 -20.86
N PHE A 292 17.74 -8.61 -21.00
CA PHE A 292 17.46 -7.20 -20.68
C PHE A 292 16.38 -6.58 -21.57
N ALA A 293 16.30 -6.92 -22.85
CA ALA A 293 15.22 -6.49 -23.73
C ALA A 293 13.87 -7.12 -23.30
N LEU A 294 13.88 -8.42 -22.99
CA LEU A 294 12.68 -9.17 -22.57
C LEU A 294 12.05 -8.60 -21.30
N PHE A 295 12.85 -8.12 -20.35
CA PHE A 295 12.34 -7.51 -19.12
C PHE A 295 12.11 -6.00 -19.26
N GLY A 296 12.95 -5.29 -20.02
CA GLY A 296 12.86 -3.82 -20.16
C GLY A 296 11.60 -3.33 -20.86
N LEU A 297 11.24 -3.95 -22.00
CA LEU A 297 10.10 -3.54 -22.83
C LEU A 297 8.75 -3.64 -22.09
N PRO A 298 8.41 -4.77 -21.45
CA PRO A 298 7.17 -4.89 -20.68
C PRO A 298 7.10 -3.93 -19.50
N MET A 299 8.23 -3.58 -18.87
CA MET A 299 8.26 -2.63 -17.76
C MET A 299 7.93 -1.20 -18.21
N ILE A 300 8.45 -0.77 -19.36
CA ILE A 300 8.11 0.52 -19.97
C ILE A 300 6.61 0.58 -20.31
N ILE A 301 6.12 -0.44 -21.03
CA ILE A 301 4.71 -0.51 -21.45
C ILE A 301 3.78 -0.56 -20.23
N GLY A 302 4.08 -1.41 -19.26
CA GLY A 302 3.31 -1.53 -18.02
C GLY A 302 3.31 -0.24 -17.20
N GLY A 303 4.46 0.43 -17.11
CA GLY A 303 4.60 1.73 -16.45
C GLY A 303 3.76 2.83 -17.13
N LEU A 304 3.81 2.92 -18.46
CA LEU A 304 3.00 3.87 -19.23
C LEU A 304 1.49 3.61 -19.06
N ILE A 305 1.05 2.36 -19.12
CA ILE A 305 -0.36 1.99 -18.92
C ILE A 305 -0.80 2.31 -17.49
N TRP A 306 0.05 2.06 -16.50
CA TRP A 306 -0.25 2.38 -15.11
C TRP A 306 -0.33 3.90 -14.90
N TRP A 307 0.58 4.66 -15.51
CA TRP A 307 0.59 6.11 -15.45
C TRP A 307 -0.62 6.75 -16.13
N GLY A 308 -1.05 6.23 -17.29
CA GLY A 308 -2.10 6.83 -18.11
C GLY A 308 -3.54 6.52 -17.68
N LYS A 309 -3.77 5.55 -16.78
CA LYS A 309 -5.12 5.14 -16.34
C LYS A 309 -5.77 6.23 -15.48
N ARG A 310 -6.91 6.77 -15.92
CA ARG A 310 -7.79 7.69 -15.14
C ARG A 310 -9.23 7.17 -15.17
N ARG A 311 -10.01 7.41 -14.12
CA ARG A 311 -11.43 7.01 -14.08
C ARG A 311 -12.31 8.21 -13.70
N ILE A 312 -13.30 8.50 -14.54
CA ILE A 312 -14.27 9.57 -14.31
C ILE A 312 -15.66 8.94 -14.28
N VAL A 313 -16.43 9.22 -13.22
CA VAL A 313 -17.82 8.75 -13.09
C VAL A 313 -18.74 9.96 -13.09
N LEU A 314 -19.75 9.92 -13.98
CA LEU A 314 -20.75 10.96 -14.13
C LEU A 314 -22.09 10.45 -13.59
N PHE A 315 -22.67 11.18 -12.65
CA PHE A 315 -24.06 11.07 -12.25
C PHE A 315 -24.86 12.20 -12.87
N ASP A 316 -25.77 11.84 -13.77
CA ASP A 316 -26.74 12.74 -14.41
C ASP A 316 -28.16 12.39 -13.93
N GLN A 317 -29.13 13.30 -14.09
CA GLN A 317 -30.51 13.08 -13.60
C GLN A 317 -31.22 11.91 -14.29
N ALA A 318 -30.78 11.50 -15.48
CA ALA A 318 -31.33 10.38 -16.25
C ALA A 318 -30.40 9.15 -16.36
N VAL A 319 -29.08 9.31 -16.19
CA VAL A 319 -28.09 8.25 -16.48
C VAL A 319 -26.91 8.29 -15.50
N VAL A 320 -26.50 7.12 -15.00
CA VAL A 320 -25.22 6.88 -14.32
C VAL A 320 -24.22 6.35 -15.35
N ALA A 321 -23.19 7.13 -15.68
CA ALA A 321 -22.18 6.75 -16.67
C ALA A 321 -20.78 6.64 -16.03
N THR A 322 -20.19 5.45 -16.11
CA THR A 322 -18.78 5.23 -15.73
C THR A 322 -17.91 5.26 -16.98
N ARG A 323 -16.93 6.15 -17.03
CA ARG A 323 -15.95 6.26 -18.12
C ARG A 323 -14.54 6.00 -17.61
N ILE A 324 -13.91 4.96 -18.14
CA ILE A 324 -12.49 4.67 -17.90
C ILE A 324 -11.69 5.28 -19.05
N PHE A 325 -10.76 6.16 -18.71
CA PHE A 325 -9.85 6.80 -19.65
C PHE A 325 -8.44 6.21 -19.52
N CYS A 326 -7.74 6.11 -20.64
CA CYS A 326 -6.28 5.93 -20.65
C CYS A 326 -5.71 6.96 -21.63
N PHE A 327 -4.79 7.82 -21.18
CA PHE A 327 -4.22 8.90 -22.00
C PHE A 327 -5.30 9.75 -22.70
N GLY A 328 -6.41 10.05 -22.01
CA GLY A 328 -7.52 10.85 -22.58
C GLY A 328 -8.44 10.09 -23.53
N LEU A 329 -8.11 8.84 -23.91
CA LEU A 329 -8.96 7.99 -24.75
C LEU A 329 -9.93 7.18 -23.88
N PRO A 330 -11.25 7.19 -24.17
CA PRO A 330 -12.23 6.40 -23.43
C PRO A 330 -12.09 4.92 -23.82
N ILE A 331 -11.52 4.10 -22.94
CA ILE A 331 -11.37 2.65 -23.16
C ILE A 331 -12.70 1.93 -22.93
N ARG A 332 -13.47 2.36 -21.93
CA ARG A 332 -14.70 1.68 -21.55
C ARG A 332 -15.72 2.66 -21.01
N THR A 333 -16.85 2.73 -21.71
CA THR A 333 -18.02 3.52 -21.30
C THR A 333 -19.13 2.54 -20.94
N ARG A 334 -19.64 2.61 -19.70
CA ARG A 334 -20.86 1.92 -19.29
C ARG A 334 -21.87 2.96 -18.84
N GLN A 335 -23.08 2.86 -19.34
CA GLN A 335 -24.21 3.73 -19.00
C GLN A 335 -25.31 2.87 -18.39
N LEU A 336 -25.94 3.37 -17.33
CA LEU A 336 -27.10 2.78 -16.71
C LEU A 336 -28.17 3.86 -16.50
N PRO A 337 -29.45 3.60 -16.82
CA PRO A 337 -30.53 4.54 -16.51
C PRO A 337 -30.71 4.67 -14.99
N ARG A 338 -31.01 5.89 -14.51
CA ARG A 338 -31.14 6.20 -13.08
C ARG A 338 -32.29 5.46 -12.40
N ASP A 339 -33.38 5.21 -13.13
CA ASP A 339 -34.58 4.53 -12.60
C ASP A 339 -34.32 3.06 -12.24
N ALA A 340 -33.25 2.46 -12.79
CA ALA A 340 -32.87 1.09 -12.49
C ALA A 340 -32.00 0.99 -11.22
N VAL A 341 -31.61 2.11 -10.58
CA VAL A 341 -30.68 2.15 -9.45
C VAL A 341 -31.44 2.04 -8.13
N THR A 342 -31.14 1.00 -7.35
CA THR A 342 -31.83 0.75 -6.08
C THR A 342 -31.03 1.24 -4.88
N HIS A 343 -29.82 0.71 -4.72
CA HIS A 343 -29.00 0.96 -3.54
C HIS A 343 -27.51 0.98 -3.87
N PHE A 344 -26.76 1.67 -3.03
CA PHE A 344 -25.30 1.55 -3.01
C PHE A 344 -24.89 0.22 -2.38
N SER A 345 -23.87 -0.40 -2.94
CA SER A 345 -23.16 -1.50 -2.28
C SER A 345 -21.67 -1.25 -2.37
N TRP A 346 -20.89 -1.85 -1.48
CA TRP A 346 -19.45 -1.82 -1.56
C TRP A 346 -18.92 -3.23 -1.48
N SER A 347 -17.88 -3.48 -2.25
CA SER A 347 -17.17 -4.75 -2.16
C SER A 347 -15.68 -4.52 -2.19
N ARG A 348 -14.95 -5.49 -1.62
CA ARG A 348 -13.50 -5.46 -1.62
C ARG A 348 -12.99 -5.58 -3.06
N ALA A 349 -12.44 -4.48 -3.56
CA ALA A 349 -11.88 -4.34 -4.90
C ALA A 349 -10.70 -5.28 -5.14
N GLY A 350 -9.85 -5.35 -4.12
CA GLY A 350 -8.59 -6.06 -4.15
C GLY A 350 -7.78 -5.79 -2.90
N SER A 351 -6.72 -6.56 -2.76
CA SER A 351 -5.71 -6.36 -1.74
C SER A 351 -4.36 -6.41 -2.42
N LEU A 352 -3.54 -5.37 -2.26
CA LEU A 352 -2.16 -5.42 -2.71
C LEU A 352 -1.30 -5.79 -1.51
N GLN A 353 -0.60 -6.92 -1.66
CA GLN A 353 0.39 -7.36 -0.72
C GLN A 353 1.76 -6.90 -1.23
N SER A 354 2.25 -5.77 -0.70
CA SER A 354 3.63 -5.32 -0.92
C SER A 354 4.48 -5.69 0.29
N GLY A 355 5.30 -6.74 0.12
CA GLY A 355 6.06 -7.36 1.21
C GLY A 355 5.14 -7.85 2.33
N ARG A 356 5.24 -7.22 3.52
CA ARG A 356 4.34 -7.47 4.65
C ARG A 356 3.12 -6.54 4.68
N LYS A 357 3.06 -5.43 3.91
CA LYS A 357 1.91 -4.48 3.90
C LYS A 357 0.79 -5.12 3.09
N VAL A 358 -0.37 -5.29 3.71
CA VAL A 358 -1.59 -5.66 3.02
C VAL A 358 -2.46 -4.41 3.03
N SER A 359 -2.50 -3.71 1.90
CA SER A 359 -3.42 -2.59 1.72
C SER A 359 -4.68 -3.12 1.06
N VAL A 360 -5.82 -2.88 1.72
CA VAL A 360 -7.13 -3.22 1.20
C VAL A 360 -7.70 -1.98 0.55
N TRP A 361 -8.29 -2.15 -0.61
CA TRP A 361 -9.11 -1.11 -1.20
C TRP A 361 -10.51 -1.63 -1.39
N TYR A 362 -11.46 -0.75 -1.13
CA TYR A 362 -12.86 -1.01 -1.35
C TYR A 362 -13.31 -0.21 -2.57
N ASP A 363 -14.17 -0.87 -3.34
CA ASP A 363 -14.82 -0.28 -4.49
C ASP A 363 -16.29 -0.05 -4.13
N LEU A 364 -16.78 1.13 -4.49
CA LEU A 364 -18.18 1.49 -4.37
C LEU A 364 -18.90 1.10 -5.67
N PHE A 365 -20.02 0.42 -5.52
CA PHE A 365 -20.89 -0.04 -6.59
C PHE A 365 -22.29 0.54 -6.41
N VAL A 366 -22.97 0.68 -7.54
CA VAL A 366 -24.42 0.87 -7.60
C VAL A 366 -25.02 -0.41 -8.12
N ASN A 367 -26.04 -0.91 -7.42
CA ASN A 367 -26.80 -2.09 -7.81
C ASN A 367 -28.10 -1.69 -8.51
N THR A 368 -28.53 -2.55 -9.44
CA THR A 368 -29.80 -2.38 -10.15
C THR A 368 -30.81 -3.48 -9.85
N ASP A 369 -32.08 -3.22 -10.11
CA ASP A 369 -33.18 -4.20 -10.00
C ASP A 369 -32.94 -5.47 -10.83
N ALA A 370 -32.21 -5.33 -11.94
CA ALA A 370 -31.83 -6.43 -12.82
C ALA A 370 -30.65 -7.27 -12.28
N GLY A 371 -30.19 -7.04 -11.05
CA GLY A 371 -29.05 -7.73 -10.44
C GLY A 371 -27.69 -7.35 -11.03
N GLN A 372 -27.60 -6.26 -11.79
CA GLN A 372 -26.33 -5.76 -12.32
C GLN A 372 -25.68 -4.79 -11.34
N ARG A 373 -24.35 -4.88 -11.22
CA ARG A 373 -23.54 -3.96 -10.41
C ARG A 373 -22.64 -3.12 -11.28
N LEU A 374 -22.65 -1.81 -11.08
CA LEU A 374 -21.76 -0.86 -11.76
C LEU A 374 -20.81 -0.22 -10.75
N GLN A 375 -19.51 -0.28 -11.04
CA GLN A 375 -18.51 0.33 -10.19
C GLN A 375 -18.53 1.85 -10.35
N VAL A 376 -18.92 2.55 -9.30
CA VAL A 376 -19.03 4.01 -9.22
C VAL A 376 -17.74 4.64 -8.71
N GLY A 377 -17.08 3.99 -7.77
CA GLY A 377 -15.88 4.51 -7.13
C GLY A 377 -14.92 3.41 -6.75
N GLY A 378 -13.66 3.76 -6.55
CA GLY A 378 -12.66 2.77 -6.15
C GLY A 378 -11.41 3.40 -5.55
N GLY A 379 -10.71 2.62 -4.75
CA GLY A 379 -9.48 3.06 -4.07
C GLY A 379 -9.71 3.64 -2.67
N PHE A 380 -10.84 3.37 -2.04
CA PHE A 380 -11.06 3.75 -0.65
C PHE A 380 -10.24 2.85 0.28
N GLU A 381 -9.48 3.45 1.18
CA GLU A 381 -8.48 2.75 2.02
C GLU A 381 -9.07 2.00 3.22
N SER A 382 -10.35 2.23 3.54
CA SER A 382 -11.05 1.54 4.63
C SER A 382 -12.53 1.35 4.30
N GLU A 383 -13.18 0.39 4.97
CA GLU A 383 -14.61 0.18 4.84
C GLU A 383 -15.42 1.37 5.35
N GLN A 384 -14.97 1.99 6.44
CA GLN A 384 -15.60 3.17 7.01
C GLN A 384 -15.53 4.36 6.03
N ALA A 385 -14.39 4.56 5.36
CA ALA A 385 -14.27 5.59 4.32
C ALA A 385 -15.23 5.37 3.14
N VAL A 386 -15.50 4.12 2.75
CA VAL A 386 -16.53 3.83 1.74
C VAL A 386 -17.91 4.07 2.27
N ARG A 387 -18.22 3.64 3.49
CA ARG A 387 -19.53 3.85 4.10
C ARG A 387 -19.85 5.33 4.21
N ASP A 388 -18.90 6.13 4.69
CA ASP A 388 -19.06 7.59 4.83
C ASP A 388 -19.19 8.25 3.46
N GLY A 389 -18.38 7.84 2.47
CA GLY A 389 -18.51 8.29 1.08
C GLY A 389 -19.85 7.91 0.45
N ALA A 390 -20.34 6.70 0.72
CA ALA A 390 -21.64 6.23 0.25
C ALA A 390 -22.80 6.98 0.92
N ALA A 391 -22.70 7.28 2.22
CA ALA A 391 -23.68 8.10 2.94
C ALA A 391 -23.76 9.51 2.35
N ARG A 392 -22.59 10.12 2.10
CA ARG A 392 -22.55 11.45 1.47
C ARG A 392 -23.09 11.45 0.03
N LEU A 393 -22.81 10.40 -0.73
CA LEU A 393 -23.39 10.23 -2.06
C LEU A 393 -24.90 9.98 -2.00
N SER A 394 -25.37 9.22 -1.01
CA SER A 394 -26.80 9.01 -0.74
C SER A 394 -27.53 10.33 -0.48
N GLU A 395 -26.96 11.21 0.36
CA GLU A 395 -27.48 12.56 0.61
C GLU A 395 -27.55 13.41 -0.67
N LEU A 396 -26.55 13.30 -1.54
CA LEU A 396 -26.43 14.13 -2.74
C LEU A 396 -27.23 13.60 -3.95
N THR A 397 -27.41 12.28 -4.07
CA THR A 397 -28.05 11.64 -5.23
C THR A 397 -29.43 11.07 -4.93
N GLY A 398 -29.82 10.98 -3.66
CA GLY A 398 -31.11 10.41 -3.19
C GLY A 398 -31.20 8.88 -3.28
N VAL A 399 -30.09 8.20 -3.52
CA VAL A 399 -30.05 6.71 -3.66
C VAL A 399 -29.89 6.09 -2.28
N ALA A 400 -30.63 5.02 -1.98
CA ALA A 400 -30.62 4.38 -0.66
C ALA A 400 -29.30 3.69 -0.32
N LEU A 401 -28.96 3.68 0.97
CA LEU A 401 -27.91 2.81 1.52
C LEU A 401 -28.44 1.36 1.66
N PRO A 402 -27.56 0.34 1.68
CA PRO A 402 -28.00 -1.03 1.87
C PRO A 402 -28.67 -1.17 3.25
N SER A 403 -29.81 -1.85 3.30
CA SER A 403 -30.49 -2.19 4.54
C SER A 403 -29.55 -2.99 5.45
N ALA A 404 -29.36 -2.51 6.68
CA ALA A 404 -28.45 -3.07 7.67
C ALA A 404 -28.75 -4.53 8.03
#